data_AF-A0A3D4AUV0-F1
#
_entry.id   AF-A0A3D4AUV0-F1
#
_cell.length_a   1.000
_cell.length_b   1.000
_cell.length_c   1.000
_cell.angle_alpha   90.00
_cell.angle_beta   90.00
_cell.angle_gamma   90.00
#
_symmetry.space_group_name_H-M   'P 1'
#
loop_
_entity.id
_entity.type
_entity.pdbx_description
1 polymer ?
#
loop_
_entity_poly.entity_id
_entity_poly.type
_entity_poly.pdbx_seq_one_letter_code
_entity_poly.pdbx_strand_id
1 'polypeptide(L)'
;MEAPLSGKLKKLLESTQLLLNSHNNKSQWHTFYPLVCKLSEQYAAIYKQNPAALQAQLNLYKTHYSYATNLVVNQCVLTCALCSSQNYDSNLTELYISASLVEHLCVAKQLNKLAQHQTFNETDTKMWQLRHKLAAKVILTAKQPAHQIAHILAKLGKYKHALLDTPKIMLYDGASVLVSLANILALNVTCNEKQQHINFYKAVADLYIRTPNSFAQALLKALVAHLGQYIPGSQVVYADQAMVYLATDRLERHIIVNNANTKMAWYRIKASLTDDSKAWECNDNRLFLKVWDSEHVNIPHSEHSAQTPLYQLVKQIKAQKEYSFKALNTLLTPYPDVIKSVCIAVQHYNKERLPAKDLRHSLSMVGYDKAPAIIQGVLFKQLVNSIAHPLHAFLCTRISCLINILALLVKHNPRVQSERISLSLYAYLYYVLIHYSPNISRKITIDKTPNKSLDTPFSAFFGVNKIDAPHLNNELNELLSGDPWASALLNAEQLPKKQLNDAGQLWAALKVVAQRILQPNLPLTAWQQQILNQQLSRHGWQSEADFNQSLLRLGLHNSI
;
A
#
# COMPACT_ATOMS: atom_id res chain seq x y z
N MET A 1 -32.15 -7.18 -5.51
CA MET A 1 -31.20 -7.95 -6.35
C MET A 1 -29.98 -7.09 -6.60
N GLU A 2 -28.77 -7.60 -6.36
CA GLU A 2 -27.57 -6.89 -6.79
C GLU A 2 -27.54 -6.78 -8.32
N ALA A 3 -27.02 -5.66 -8.85
CA ALA A 3 -26.89 -5.48 -10.29
C ALA A 3 -25.93 -6.54 -10.88
N PRO A 4 -26.22 -7.11 -12.06
CA PRO A 4 -25.32 -8.04 -12.74
C PRO A 4 -23.97 -7.39 -13.02
N LEU A 5 -22.90 -8.19 -13.14
CA LEU A 5 -21.54 -7.70 -13.38
C LEU A 5 -21.46 -6.92 -14.68
N SER A 6 -22.15 -7.36 -15.74
CA SER A 6 -22.27 -6.61 -17.00
C SER A 6 -22.84 -5.20 -16.81
N GLY A 7 -23.83 -5.04 -15.92
CA GLY A 7 -24.41 -3.75 -15.57
C GLY A 7 -23.43 -2.87 -14.79
N LYS A 8 -22.68 -3.46 -13.84
CA LYS A 8 -21.62 -2.77 -13.09
C LYS A 8 -20.50 -2.28 -14.04
N LEU A 9 -20.04 -3.13 -14.96
CA LEU A 9 -19.02 -2.79 -15.97
C LEU A 9 -19.48 -1.70 -16.92
N LYS A 10 -20.70 -1.81 -17.47
CA LYS A 10 -21.28 -0.81 -18.37
C LYS A 10 -21.32 0.57 -17.69
N LYS A 11 -21.85 0.62 -16.47
CA LYS A 11 -21.92 1.85 -15.68
C LYS A 11 -20.54 2.45 -15.41
N LEU A 12 -19.54 1.62 -15.13
CA LEU A 12 -18.16 2.06 -14.91
C LEU A 12 -17.54 2.69 -16.17
N LEU A 13 -17.73 2.08 -17.35
CA LEU A 13 -17.26 2.63 -18.63
C LEU A 13 -17.95 3.96 -18.96
N GLU A 14 -19.28 4.00 -18.85
CA GLU A 14 -20.09 5.20 -19.09
C GLU A 14 -19.72 6.33 -18.12
N SER A 15 -19.55 6.02 -16.82
CA SER A 15 -19.15 7.02 -15.81
C SER A 15 -17.75 7.55 -16.05
N THR A 16 -16.82 6.72 -16.54
CA THR A 16 -15.46 7.14 -16.92
C THR A 16 -15.51 8.10 -18.11
N GLN A 17 -16.28 7.80 -19.15
CA GLN A 17 -16.50 8.69 -20.29
C GLN A 17 -17.12 10.03 -19.86
N LEU A 18 -18.14 9.98 -18.99
CA LEU A 18 -18.83 11.16 -18.48
C LEU A 18 -17.87 12.06 -17.70
N LEU A 19 -17.07 11.48 -16.79
CA LEU A 19 -16.06 12.21 -16.02
C LEU A 19 -15.11 13.02 -16.92
N LEU A 20 -14.58 12.41 -17.97
CA LEU A 20 -13.64 13.07 -18.90
C LEU A 20 -14.30 14.20 -19.71
N ASN A 21 -15.60 14.08 -20.00
CA ASN A 21 -16.34 15.07 -20.78
C ASN A 21 -16.83 16.27 -19.95
N SER A 22 -17.00 16.09 -18.63
CA SER A 22 -17.66 17.08 -17.77
C SER A 22 -16.77 18.24 -17.29
N HIS A 23 -15.44 18.17 -17.43
CA HIS A 23 -14.53 19.14 -16.79
C HIS A 23 -14.68 20.60 -17.25
N ASN A 24 -15.29 20.84 -18.41
CA ASN A 24 -15.49 22.18 -18.96
C ASN A 24 -16.46 23.03 -18.13
N ASN A 25 -17.31 22.40 -17.30
CA ASN A 25 -18.26 23.11 -16.47
C ASN A 25 -17.67 23.48 -15.10
N LYS A 26 -17.11 24.69 -14.98
CA LYS A 26 -16.46 25.18 -13.74
C LYS A 26 -17.37 25.19 -12.53
N SER A 27 -18.68 25.41 -12.69
CA SER A 27 -19.63 25.42 -11.57
C SER A 27 -19.73 24.06 -10.89
N GLN A 28 -19.42 22.98 -11.61
CA GLN A 28 -19.50 21.60 -11.11
C GLN A 28 -18.18 21.07 -10.55
N TRP A 29 -17.08 21.84 -10.57
CA TRP A 29 -15.77 21.33 -10.14
C TRP A 29 -15.75 20.75 -8.71
N HIS A 30 -16.56 21.31 -7.81
CA HIS A 30 -16.70 20.85 -6.44
C HIS A 30 -17.28 19.42 -6.32
N THR A 31 -17.98 18.91 -7.34
CA THR A 31 -18.57 17.55 -7.35
C THR A 31 -17.63 16.48 -7.91
N PHE A 32 -16.48 16.86 -8.49
CA PHE A 32 -15.57 15.91 -9.13
C PHE A 32 -14.90 14.96 -8.14
N TYR A 33 -14.45 15.46 -6.98
CA TYR A 33 -13.77 14.61 -6.01
C TYR A 33 -14.66 13.46 -5.50
N PRO A 34 -15.90 13.71 -5.02
CA PRO A 34 -16.82 12.61 -4.67
C PRO A 34 -17.09 11.64 -5.82
N LEU A 35 -17.21 12.14 -7.05
CA LEU A 35 -17.42 11.29 -8.25
C LEU A 35 -16.20 10.38 -8.50
N VAL A 36 -15.00 10.93 -8.37
CA VAL A 36 -13.73 10.20 -8.55
C VAL A 36 -13.58 9.13 -7.47
N CYS A 37 -13.85 9.44 -6.20
CA CYS A 37 -13.81 8.45 -5.12
C CYS A 37 -14.77 7.29 -5.41
N LYS A 38 -16.04 7.59 -5.70
CA LYS A 38 -17.05 6.58 -6.01
C LYS A 38 -16.68 5.71 -7.22
N LEU A 39 -16.09 6.32 -8.26
CA LEU A 39 -15.64 5.57 -9.43
C LEU A 39 -14.42 4.70 -9.10
N SER A 40 -13.49 5.20 -8.28
CA SER A 40 -12.33 4.43 -7.82
C SER A 40 -12.70 3.22 -6.97
N GLU A 41 -13.66 3.37 -6.05
CA GLU A 41 -14.25 2.28 -5.27
C GLU A 41 -14.87 1.21 -6.18
N GLN A 42 -15.57 1.62 -7.25
CA GLN A 42 -16.15 0.68 -8.21
C GLN A 42 -15.09 -0.12 -8.97
N TYR A 43 -14.02 0.52 -9.45
CA TYR A 43 -12.90 -0.17 -10.08
C TYR A 43 -12.25 -1.18 -9.11
N ALA A 44 -11.97 -0.76 -7.88
CA ALA A 44 -11.35 -1.60 -6.86
C ALA A 44 -12.24 -2.81 -6.50
N ALA A 45 -13.53 -2.57 -6.26
CA ALA A 45 -14.49 -3.61 -5.89
C ALA A 45 -14.70 -4.63 -7.01
N ILE A 46 -14.85 -4.16 -8.27
CA ILE A 46 -15.01 -5.06 -9.42
C ILE A 46 -13.73 -5.88 -9.62
N TYR A 47 -12.55 -5.26 -9.53
CA TYR A 47 -11.29 -5.99 -9.70
C TYR A 47 -11.08 -7.05 -8.63
N LYS A 48 -11.43 -6.74 -7.37
CA LYS A 48 -11.36 -7.70 -6.26
C LYS A 48 -12.27 -8.90 -6.49
N GLN A 49 -13.49 -8.67 -6.98
CA GLN A 49 -14.48 -9.74 -7.18
C GLN A 49 -14.24 -10.54 -8.47
N ASN A 50 -13.87 -9.86 -9.56
CA ASN A 50 -13.76 -10.42 -10.91
C ASN A 50 -12.60 -9.75 -11.67
N PRO A 51 -11.34 -10.08 -11.34
CA PRO A 51 -10.17 -9.43 -11.94
C PRO A 51 -10.12 -9.63 -13.46
N ALA A 52 -10.47 -10.84 -13.94
CA ALA A 52 -10.43 -11.18 -15.36
C ALA A 52 -11.34 -10.27 -16.22
N ALA A 53 -12.49 -9.88 -15.69
CA ALA A 53 -13.45 -9.03 -16.41
C ALA A 53 -12.90 -7.62 -16.66
N LEU A 54 -12.12 -7.07 -15.71
CA LEU A 54 -11.44 -5.79 -15.90
C LEU A 54 -10.15 -5.94 -16.70
N GLN A 55 -9.35 -6.98 -16.47
CA GLN A 55 -8.15 -7.25 -17.25
C GLN A 55 -8.46 -7.39 -18.75
N ALA A 56 -9.62 -7.96 -19.09
CA ALA A 56 -10.07 -8.07 -20.48
C ALA A 56 -10.17 -6.73 -21.21
N GLN A 57 -10.40 -5.65 -20.47
CA GLN A 57 -10.53 -4.32 -21.07
C GLN A 57 -9.22 -3.85 -21.71
N LEU A 58 -8.07 -4.40 -21.29
CA LEU A 58 -6.75 -4.09 -21.87
C LEU A 58 -6.65 -4.50 -23.34
N ASN A 59 -7.30 -5.60 -23.73
CA ASN A 59 -7.27 -6.13 -25.09
C ASN A 59 -8.50 -5.76 -25.91
N LEU A 60 -9.63 -5.43 -25.27
CA LEU A 60 -10.89 -5.15 -25.93
C LEU A 60 -11.06 -3.63 -26.13
N TYR A 61 -10.57 -3.10 -27.26
CA TYR A 61 -10.74 -1.69 -27.61
C TYR A 61 -12.16 -1.41 -28.10
N LYS A 62 -12.88 -0.54 -27.38
CA LYS A 62 -14.27 -0.20 -27.72
C LYS A 62 -14.31 1.00 -28.64
N THR A 63 -14.73 0.80 -29.89
CA THR A 63 -14.77 1.88 -30.89
C THR A 63 -15.84 2.96 -30.60
N HIS A 64 -16.87 2.63 -29.82
CA HIS A 64 -17.93 3.56 -29.41
C HIS A 64 -17.51 4.52 -28.27
N TYR A 65 -16.35 4.29 -27.66
CA TYR A 65 -15.75 5.21 -26.69
C TYR A 65 -14.54 5.91 -27.32
N SER A 66 -14.25 7.12 -26.83
CA SER A 66 -13.06 7.85 -27.30
C SER A 66 -11.76 7.13 -26.94
N TYR A 67 -10.67 7.42 -27.66
CA TYR A 67 -9.32 6.93 -27.32
C TYR A 67 -8.97 7.25 -25.86
N ALA A 68 -9.21 8.50 -25.43
CA ALA A 68 -8.95 8.92 -24.06
C ALA A 68 -9.69 8.07 -23.02
N THR A 69 -10.92 7.65 -23.32
CA THR A 69 -11.70 6.79 -22.42
C THR A 69 -11.13 5.38 -22.36
N ASN A 70 -10.84 4.75 -23.50
CA ASN A 70 -10.20 3.43 -23.52
C ASN A 70 -8.85 3.46 -22.79
N LEU A 71 -8.05 4.50 -22.99
CA LEU A 71 -6.77 4.68 -22.32
C LEU A 71 -6.92 4.82 -20.80
N VAL A 72 -7.85 5.65 -20.32
CA VAL A 72 -8.06 5.86 -18.87
C VAL A 72 -8.60 4.59 -18.21
N VAL A 73 -9.49 3.85 -18.89
CA VAL A 73 -9.95 2.53 -18.44
C VAL A 73 -8.75 1.59 -18.29
N ASN A 74 -7.91 1.48 -19.32
CA ASN A 74 -6.72 0.63 -19.30
C ASN A 74 -5.75 1.03 -18.18
N GLN A 75 -5.53 2.34 -17.99
CA GLN A 75 -4.71 2.84 -16.90
C GLN A 75 -5.27 2.45 -15.53
N CYS A 76 -6.59 2.58 -15.31
CA CYS A 76 -7.22 2.18 -14.05
C CYS A 76 -7.13 0.67 -13.81
N VAL A 77 -7.34 -0.15 -14.85
CA VAL A 77 -7.18 -1.60 -14.79
C VAL A 77 -5.75 -1.99 -14.42
N LEU A 78 -4.75 -1.37 -15.04
CA LEU A 78 -3.33 -1.61 -14.73
C LEU A 78 -2.98 -1.15 -13.32
N THR A 79 -3.55 -0.05 -12.84
CA THR A 79 -3.40 0.38 -11.45
C THR A 79 -3.99 -0.66 -10.49
N CYS A 80 -5.19 -1.19 -10.76
CA CYS A 80 -5.76 -2.29 -9.97
C CYS A 80 -4.85 -3.54 -9.96
N ALA A 81 -4.36 -3.94 -11.13
CA ALA A 81 -3.49 -5.10 -11.29
C ALA A 81 -2.16 -4.95 -10.56
N LEU A 82 -1.53 -3.77 -10.64
CA LEU A 82 -0.32 -3.44 -9.90
C LEU A 82 -0.57 -3.49 -8.39
N CYS A 83 -1.63 -2.85 -7.90
CA CYS A 83 -1.97 -2.89 -6.47
C CYS A 83 -2.25 -4.31 -5.97
N SER A 84 -3.03 -5.09 -6.72
CA SER A 84 -3.36 -6.47 -6.37
C SER A 84 -2.13 -7.38 -6.41
N SER A 85 -1.20 -7.20 -7.36
CA SER A 85 0.08 -7.92 -7.42
C SER A 85 0.95 -7.70 -6.18
N GLN A 86 0.76 -6.58 -5.48
CA GLN A 86 1.46 -6.23 -4.25
C GLN A 86 0.64 -6.51 -2.99
N ASN A 87 -0.61 -6.96 -3.11
CA ASN A 87 -1.57 -7.10 -2.00
C ASN A 87 -1.83 -5.78 -1.24
N TYR A 88 -1.80 -4.63 -1.92
CA TYR A 88 -2.16 -3.35 -1.30
C TYR A 88 -3.63 -3.30 -0.91
N ASP A 89 -3.93 -2.56 0.17
CA ASP A 89 -5.28 -2.39 0.68
C ASP A 89 -6.18 -1.56 -0.26
N SER A 90 -7.49 -1.56 0.02
CA SER A 90 -8.48 -0.85 -0.78
C SER A 90 -8.27 0.66 -0.78
N ASN A 91 -7.89 1.25 0.36
CA ASN A 91 -7.73 2.70 0.49
C ASN A 91 -6.57 3.21 -0.40
N LEU A 92 -5.44 2.50 -0.43
CA LEU A 92 -4.33 2.80 -1.34
C LEU A 92 -4.73 2.60 -2.80
N THR A 93 -5.42 1.49 -3.08
CA THR A 93 -5.86 1.14 -4.43
C THR A 93 -6.78 2.22 -4.98
N GLU A 94 -7.77 2.65 -4.21
CA GLU A 94 -8.71 3.72 -4.54
C GLU A 94 -8.01 5.07 -4.73
N LEU A 95 -7.03 5.41 -3.89
CA LEU A 95 -6.22 6.62 -4.08
C LEU A 95 -5.47 6.62 -5.41
N TYR A 96 -4.85 5.50 -5.78
CA TYR A 96 -4.06 5.40 -7.01
C TYR A 96 -4.93 5.36 -8.25
N ILE A 97 -6.09 4.71 -8.18
CA ILE A 97 -7.11 4.76 -9.24
C ILE A 97 -7.64 6.19 -9.37
N SER A 98 -7.91 6.87 -8.25
CA SER A 98 -8.34 8.28 -8.25
C SER A 98 -7.35 9.17 -8.98
N ALA A 99 -6.04 9.02 -8.73
CA ALA A 99 -5.00 9.74 -9.46
C ALA A 99 -4.97 9.38 -10.95
N SER A 100 -5.18 8.11 -11.29
CA SER A 100 -5.24 7.62 -12.67
C SER A 100 -6.43 8.19 -13.46
N LEU A 101 -7.61 8.25 -12.83
CA LEU A 101 -8.83 8.81 -13.40
C LEU A 101 -8.70 10.29 -13.75
N VAL A 102 -8.04 11.06 -12.87
CA VAL A 102 -8.02 12.53 -13.01
C VAL A 102 -6.82 13.04 -13.79
N GLU A 103 -5.81 12.20 -14.04
CA GLU A 103 -4.59 12.62 -14.74
C GLU A 103 -4.89 13.31 -16.08
N HIS A 104 -5.83 12.73 -16.84
CA HIS A 104 -6.22 13.18 -18.16
C HIS A 104 -7.52 13.99 -18.18
N LEU A 105 -8.05 14.32 -17.00
CA LEU A 105 -9.36 14.97 -16.84
C LEU A 105 -9.49 16.22 -17.70
N CYS A 106 -8.47 17.08 -17.70
CA CYS A 106 -8.48 18.36 -18.40
C CYS A 106 -7.88 18.30 -19.81
N VAL A 107 -7.47 17.13 -20.29
CA VAL A 107 -6.77 16.98 -21.59
C VAL A 107 -7.29 15.82 -22.45
N ALA A 108 -8.49 15.32 -22.17
CA ALA A 108 -9.10 14.24 -22.95
C ALA A 108 -9.21 14.58 -24.45
N LYS A 109 -9.53 15.84 -24.80
CA LYS A 109 -9.56 16.29 -26.20
C LYS A 109 -8.17 16.25 -26.85
N GLN A 110 -7.14 16.67 -26.13
CA GLN A 110 -5.75 16.66 -26.61
C GLN A 110 -5.23 15.22 -26.78
N LEU A 111 -5.59 14.30 -25.88
CA LEU A 111 -5.31 12.87 -26.05
C LEU A 111 -5.92 12.30 -27.33
N ASN A 112 -7.19 12.60 -27.58
CA ASN A 112 -7.85 12.16 -28.81
C ASN A 112 -7.14 12.73 -30.04
N LYS A 113 -6.79 14.02 -30.04
CA LYS A 113 -5.99 14.63 -31.12
C LYS A 113 -4.66 13.91 -31.35
N LEU A 114 -3.92 13.56 -30.28
CA LEU A 114 -2.66 12.82 -30.39
C LEU A 114 -2.85 11.44 -31.01
N ALA A 115 -3.87 10.70 -30.58
CA ALA A 115 -4.18 9.39 -31.14
C ALA A 115 -4.58 9.45 -32.63
N GLN A 116 -5.13 10.59 -33.05
CA GLN A 116 -5.49 10.91 -34.44
C GLN A 116 -4.36 11.61 -35.21
N HIS A 117 -3.16 11.74 -34.62
CA HIS A 117 -2.01 12.45 -35.19
C HIS A 117 -2.30 13.90 -35.63
N GLN A 118 -3.28 14.55 -35.01
CA GLN A 118 -3.55 15.96 -35.25
C GLN A 118 -2.53 16.82 -34.53
N THR A 119 -2.03 17.85 -35.21
CA THR A 119 -1.10 18.82 -34.65
C THR A 119 -1.79 19.66 -33.57
N PHE A 120 -1.08 19.90 -32.47
CA PHE A 120 -1.53 20.83 -31.44
C PHE A 120 -1.38 22.26 -31.91
N ASN A 121 -2.42 23.07 -31.66
CA ASN A 121 -2.26 24.52 -31.69
C ASN A 121 -1.57 25.02 -30.40
N GLU A 122 -1.29 26.32 -30.31
CA GLU A 122 -0.62 26.91 -29.14
C GLU A 122 -1.39 26.65 -27.83
N THR A 123 -2.71 26.74 -27.87
CA THR A 123 -3.59 26.50 -26.72
C THR A 123 -3.55 25.04 -26.28
N ASP A 124 -3.60 24.09 -27.21
CA ASP A 124 -3.48 22.65 -26.96
C ASP A 124 -2.13 22.32 -26.33
N THR A 125 -1.05 22.89 -26.87
CA THR A 125 0.32 22.72 -26.36
C THR A 125 0.42 23.20 -24.91
N LYS A 126 -0.11 24.39 -24.62
CA LYS A 126 -0.13 24.95 -23.26
C LYS A 126 -0.95 24.10 -22.28
N MET A 127 -2.13 23.63 -22.69
CA MET A 127 -2.95 22.73 -21.87
C MET A 127 -2.25 21.40 -21.60
N TRP A 128 -1.64 20.81 -22.62
CA TRP A 128 -0.92 19.55 -22.50
C TRP A 128 0.25 19.64 -21.50
N GLN A 129 1.04 20.71 -21.58
CA GLN A 129 2.14 20.98 -20.67
C GLN A 129 1.66 21.19 -19.21
N LEU A 130 0.50 21.85 -19.04
CA LEU A 130 -0.07 22.17 -17.72
C LEU A 130 -1.04 21.12 -17.17
N ARG A 131 -1.25 19.99 -17.87
CA ARG A 131 -2.34 19.03 -17.62
C ARG A 131 -2.49 18.60 -16.16
N HIS A 132 -1.39 18.20 -15.50
CA HIS A 132 -1.44 17.73 -14.11
C HIS A 132 -1.76 18.88 -13.13
N LYS A 133 -1.27 20.09 -13.41
CA LYS A 133 -1.56 21.29 -12.60
C LYS A 133 -3.03 21.70 -12.74
N LEU A 134 -3.59 21.59 -13.95
CA LEU A 134 -5.01 21.84 -14.21
C LEU A 134 -5.89 20.82 -13.49
N ALA A 135 -5.60 19.52 -13.63
CA ALA A 135 -6.32 18.46 -12.94
C ALA A 135 -6.28 18.62 -11.41
N ALA A 136 -5.09 18.91 -10.85
CA ALA A 136 -4.95 19.19 -9.42
C ALA A 136 -5.81 20.39 -8.98
N LYS A 137 -5.84 21.47 -9.78
CA LYS A 137 -6.67 22.65 -9.48
C LYS A 137 -8.16 22.30 -9.43
N VAL A 138 -8.66 21.48 -10.34
CA VAL A 138 -10.06 21.02 -10.35
C VAL A 138 -10.37 20.23 -9.09
N ILE A 139 -9.57 19.20 -8.80
CA ILE A 139 -9.80 18.28 -7.69
C ILE A 139 -9.68 18.96 -6.31
N LEU A 140 -8.79 19.95 -6.17
CA LEU A 140 -8.65 20.74 -4.93
C LEU A 140 -9.83 21.69 -4.65
N THR A 141 -10.75 21.93 -5.58
CA THR A 141 -11.93 22.78 -5.31
C THR A 141 -12.91 22.16 -4.31
N ALA A 142 -12.88 20.84 -4.13
CA ALA A 142 -13.79 20.12 -3.24
C ALA A 142 -13.48 20.28 -1.74
N LYS A 143 -12.37 20.95 -1.36
CA LYS A 143 -11.95 21.23 0.04
C LYS A 143 -11.87 20.02 0.99
N GLN A 144 -11.83 18.79 0.48
CA GLN A 144 -11.65 17.53 1.23
C GLN A 144 -10.35 16.81 0.79
N PRO A 145 -9.92 15.61 1.25
CA PRO A 145 -8.52 15.14 1.22
C PRO A 145 -7.92 14.81 -0.17
N ALA A 146 -8.41 15.44 -1.22
CA ALA A 146 -7.84 15.60 -2.57
C ALA A 146 -6.35 15.98 -2.64
N HIS A 147 -5.74 16.46 -1.55
CA HIS A 147 -4.32 16.81 -1.51
C HIS A 147 -3.39 15.65 -1.87
N GLN A 148 -3.75 14.42 -1.49
CA GLN A 148 -2.94 13.24 -1.84
C GLN A 148 -2.93 12.98 -3.35
N ILE A 149 -4.09 13.09 -3.99
CA ILE A 149 -4.22 13.00 -5.46
C ILE A 149 -3.37 14.09 -6.12
N ALA A 150 -3.49 15.34 -5.65
CA ALA A 150 -2.71 16.46 -6.18
C ALA A 150 -1.19 16.27 -6.02
N HIS A 151 -0.74 15.67 -4.91
CA HIS A 151 0.67 15.35 -4.69
C HIS A 151 1.22 14.30 -5.67
N ILE A 152 0.42 13.29 -6.01
CA ILE A 152 0.78 12.31 -7.05
C ILE A 152 0.87 13.02 -8.40
N LEU A 153 -0.18 13.76 -8.79
CA LEU A 153 -0.25 14.49 -10.05
C LEU A 153 0.95 15.42 -10.27
N ALA A 154 1.38 16.14 -9.24
CA ALA A 154 2.51 17.07 -9.31
C ALA A 154 3.84 16.41 -9.71
N LYS A 155 3.98 15.09 -9.52
CA LYS A 155 5.21 14.33 -9.78
C LYS A 155 5.16 13.50 -11.05
N LEU A 156 3.98 13.15 -11.54
CA LEU A 156 3.79 12.21 -12.66
C LEU A 156 4.61 12.56 -13.91
N GLY A 157 4.68 13.84 -14.28
CA GLY A 157 5.45 14.26 -15.45
C GLY A 157 6.94 13.90 -15.34
N LYS A 158 7.55 14.21 -14.19
CA LYS A 158 8.96 13.91 -13.92
C LYS A 158 9.21 12.41 -13.78
N TYR A 159 8.29 11.69 -13.14
CA TYR A 159 8.44 10.26 -12.88
C TYR A 159 8.31 9.44 -14.16
N LYS A 160 7.41 9.81 -15.07
CA LYS A 160 7.29 9.15 -16.38
C LYS A 160 8.56 9.30 -17.21
N HIS A 161 9.10 10.51 -17.25
CA HIS A 161 10.38 10.77 -17.92
C HIS A 161 11.51 9.94 -17.30
N ALA A 162 11.63 9.95 -15.98
CA ALA A 162 12.64 9.18 -15.25
C ALA A 162 12.52 7.65 -15.39
N LEU A 163 11.32 7.13 -15.67
CA LEU A 163 11.11 5.70 -15.88
C LEU A 163 11.40 5.25 -17.32
N LEU A 164 11.30 6.17 -18.28
CA LEU A 164 11.53 5.91 -19.71
C LEU A 164 12.97 6.20 -20.13
N ASP A 165 13.58 7.22 -19.53
CA ASP A 165 14.92 7.67 -19.84
C ASP A 165 15.94 7.18 -18.80
N THR A 166 17.22 7.20 -19.18
CA THR A 166 18.34 6.76 -18.33
C THR A 166 18.86 7.77 -17.27
N PRO A 167 18.45 9.06 -17.16
CA PRO A 167 19.02 9.91 -16.14
C PRO A 167 18.59 9.45 -14.74
N LYS A 168 19.52 9.49 -13.79
CA LYS A 168 19.32 9.12 -12.38
C LYS A 168 18.44 10.14 -11.62
N ILE A 169 17.23 10.41 -12.12
CA ILE A 169 16.23 11.14 -11.35
C ILE A 169 15.77 10.21 -10.23
N MET A 170 16.08 10.60 -8.99
CA MET A 170 15.66 9.84 -7.82
C MET A 170 14.13 9.84 -7.71
N LEU A 171 13.54 8.65 -7.56
CA LEU A 171 12.10 8.45 -7.39
C LEU A 171 11.82 8.24 -5.89
N TYR A 172 11.09 9.17 -5.29
CA TYR A 172 10.99 9.31 -3.83
C TYR A 172 9.75 8.65 -3.22
N ASP A 173 8.75 8.26 -4.02
CA ASP A 173 7.51 7.65 -3.53
C ASP A 173 6.96 6.59 -4.49
N GLY A 174 6.52 5.47 -3.93
CA GLY A 174 5.98 4.35 -4.71
C GLY A 174 4.65 4.65 -5.40
N ALA A 175 3.82 5.53 -4.83
CA ALA A 175 2.53 5.92 -5.39
C ALA A 175 2.68 6.52 -6.80
N SER A 176 3.54 7.52 -6.95
CA SER A 176 3.77 8.19 -8.24
C SER A 176 4.49 7.27 -9.23
N VAL A 177 5.34 6.34 -8.76
CA VAL A 177 5.96 5.32 -9.62
C VAL A 177 4.89 4.39 -10.19
N LEU A 178 4.04 3.83 -9.34
CA LEU A 178 2.99 2.89 -9.74
C LEU A 178 2.03 3.52 -10.76
N VAL A 179 1.50 4.71 -10.48
CA VAL A 179 0.60 5.42 -11.40
C VAL A 179 1.30 5.80 -12.71
N SER A 180 2.60 6.11 -12.67
CA SER A 180 3.38 6.38 -13.88
C SER A 180 3.58 5.13 -14.73
N LEU A 181 3.88 3.98 -14.12
CA LEU A 181 4.00 2.69 -14.81
C LEU A 181 2.67 2.32 -15.47
N ALA A 182 1.56 2.40 -14.73
CA ALA A 182 0.23 2.12 -15.26
C ALA A 182 -0.09 2.99 -16.49
N ASN A 183 0.25 4.28 -16.45
CA ASN A 183 0.04 5.17 -17.58
C ASN A 183 0.94 4.84 -18.78
N ILE A 184 2.24 4.61 -18.56
CA ILE A 184 3.18 4.27 -19.64
C ILE A 184 2.70 3.00 -20.34
N LEU A 185 2.35 1.97 -19.58
CA LEU A 185 1.84 0.72 -20.13
C LEU A 185 0.52 0.95 -20.88
N ALA A 186 -0.44 1.68 -20.30
CA ALA A 186 -1.71 2.01 -20.96
C ALA A 186 -1.52 2.72 -22.31
N LEU A 187 -0.59 3.69 -22.39
CA LEU A 187 -0.25 4.38 -23.63
C LEU A 187 0.30 3.44 -24.71
N ASN A 188 1.09 2.43 -24.32
CA ASN A 188 1.72 1.49 -25.26
C ASN A 188 0.74 0.42 -25.77
N VAL A 189 -0.26 0.04 -24.97
CA VAL A 189 -1.17 -1.08 -25.32
C VAL A 189 -2.51 -0.63 -25.89
N THR A 190 -2.92 0.62 -25.67
CA THR A 190 -4.22 1.12 -26.18
C THR A 190 -4.15 1.38 -27.68
N CYS A 191 -5.06 0.79 -28.45
CA CYS A 191 -5.17 1.00 -29.90
C CYS A 191 -5.22 2.49 -30.27
N ASN A 192 -4.45 2.88 -31.28
CA ASN A 192 -4.51 4.20 -31.90
C ASN A 192 -4.78 4.05 -33.41
N GLU A 193 -5.07 5.16 -34.12
CA GLU A 193 -5.48 5.09 -35.54
C GLU A 193 -4.41 4.48 -36.45
N LYS A 194 -3.13 4.61 -36.11
CA LYS A 194 -2.02 3.98 -36.87
C LYS A 194 -1.73 2.54 -36.44
N GLN A 195 -2.49 1.98 -35.50
CA GLN A 195 -2.28 0.64 -34.93
C GLN A 195 -0.83 0.38 -34.44
N GLN A 196 -0.17 1.44 -33.95
CA GLN A 196 1.22 1.43 -33.48
C GLN A 196 1.35 0.89 -32.05
N HIS A 197 0.24 0.56 -31.39
CA HIS A 197 0.26 -0.09 -30.09
C HIS A 197 0.92 -1.45 -30.18
N ILE A 198 1.51 -1.86 -29.06
CA ILE A 198 2.27 -3.11 -28.95
C ILE A 198 1.57 -4.07 -28.00
N ASN A 199 1.93 -5.35 -28.12
CA ASN A 199 1.55 -6.40 -27.19
C ASN A 199 1.92 -6.01 -25.74
N PHE A 200 1.05 -6.33 -24.79
CA PHE A 200 1.26 -6.00 -23.37
C PHE A 200 2.58 -6.53 -22.80
N TYR A 201 2.90 -7.81 -22.99
CA TYR A 201 4.12 -8.39 -22.44
C TYR A 201 5.37 -7.77 -23.06
N LYS A 202 5.31 -7.37 -24.34
CA LYS A 202 6.37 -6.58 -24.97
C LYS A 202 6.49 -5.19 -24.32
N ALA A 203 5.38 -4.48 -24.08
CA ALA A 203 5.41 -3.19 -23.41
C ALA A 203 6.04 -3.27 -22.01
N VAL A 204 5.70 -4.32 -21.25
CA VAL A 204 6.29 -4.60 -19.94
C VAL A 204 7.78 -4.92 -20.03
N ALA A 205 8.18 -5.79 -20.96
CA ALA A 205 9.57 -6.17 -21.17
C ALA A 205 10.43 -4.95 -21.56
N ASP A 206 9.98 -4.16 -22.53
CA ASP A 206 10.68 -2.95 -22.97
C ASP A 206 10.83 -1.94 -21.83
N LEU A 207 9.79 -1.77 -20.99
CA LEU A 207 9.85 -0.87 -19.84
C LEU A 207 10.77 -1.40 -18.73
N TYR A 208 10.72 -2.71 -18.47
CA TYR A 208 11.57 -3.38 -17.47
C TYR A 208 13.06 -3.23 -17.81
N ILE A 209 13.43 -3.40 -19.08
CA ILE A 209 14.80 -3.27 -19.56
C ILE A 209 15.27 -1.82 -19.49
N ARG A 210 14.41 -0.85 -19.85
CA ARG A 210 14.77 0.58 -19.90
C ARG A 210 14.88 1.21 -18.52
N THR A 211 14.05 0.81 -17.56
CA THR A 211 14.00 1.50 -16.27
C THR A 211 15.16 1.06 -15.35
N PRO A 212 15.98 1.99 -14.83
CA PRO A 212 17.03 1.66 -13.86
C PRO A 212 16.50 1.50 -12.43
N ASN A 213 15.21 1.72 -12.20
CA ASN A 213 14.61 1.71 -10.87
C ASN A 213 14.23 0.29 -10.44
N SER A 214 14.93 -0.25 -9.43
CA SER A 214 14.71 -1.62 -8.93
C SER A 214 13.30 -1.86 -8.37
N PHE A 215 12.69 -0.84 -7.76
CA PHE A 215 11.31 -0.93 -7.29
C PHE A 215 10.32 -1.04 -8.46
N ALA A 216 10.49 -0.25 -9.53
CA ALA A 216 9.69 -0.35 -10.74
C ALA A 216 9.88 -1.72 -11.43
N GLN A 217 11.11 -2.23 -11.51
CA GLN A 217 11.39 -3.56 -12.04
C GLN A 217 10.69 -4.67 -11.23
N ALA A 218 10.68 -4.56 -9.89
CA ALA A 218 9.98 -5.50 -9.03
C ALA A 218 8.45 -5.45 -9.24
N LEU A 219 7.88 -4.25 -9.37
CA LEU A 219 6.45 -4.06 -9.70
C LEU A 219 6.07 -4.69 -11.05
N LEU A 220 6.89 -4.50 -12.08
CA LEU A 220 6.64 -5.06 -13.41
C LEU A 220 6.70 -6.60 -13.41
N LYS A 221 7.65 -7.19 -12.69
CA LYS A 221 7.71 -8.65 -12.49
C LYS A 221 6.48 -9.19 -11.77
N ALA A 222 6.08 -8.54 -10.70
CA ALA A 222 4.89 -8.93 -9.95
C ALA A 222 3.61 -8.78 -10.78
N LEU A 223 3.52 -7.74 -11.62
CA LEU A 223 2.40 -7.56 -12.54
C LEU A 223 2.27 -8.73 -13.52
N VAL A 224 3.37 -9.18 -14.13
CA VAL A 224 3.38 -10.35 -15.03
C VAL A 224 2.96 -11.61 -14.28
N ALA A 225 3.51 -11.84 -13.08
CA ALA A 225 3.13 -12.99 -12.26
C ALA A 225 1.64 -12.97 -11.88
N HIS A 226 1.07 -11.78 -11.63
CA HIS A 226 -0.34 -11.61 -11.27
C HIS A 226 -1.30 -11.81 -12.45
N LEU A 227 -0.96 -11.32 -13.65
CA LEU A 227 -1.77 -11.49 -14.85
C LEU A 227 -1.65 -12.91 -15.44
N GLY A 228 -0.54 -13.59 -15.18
CA GLY A 228 -0.25 -14.91 -15.73
C GLY A 228 0.25 -14.83 -17.17
N GLN A 229 0.18 -15.96 -17.88
CA GLN A 229 0.67 -16.11 -19.25
C GLN A 229 -0.25 -15.48 -20.30
N TYR A 230 -1.57 -15.54 -20.07
CA TYR A 230 -2.58 -15.10 -21.02
C TYR A 230 -3.44 -14.01 -20.38
N ILE A 231 -3.57 -12.88 -21.05
CA ILE A 231 -4.43 -11.80 -20.58
C ILE A 231 -5.85 -12.07 -21.06
N PRO A 232 -6.88 -11.99 -20.19
CA PRO A 232 -8.27 -12.02 -20.61
C PRO A 232 -8.55 -11.09 -21.80
N GLY A 233 -9.49 -11.48 -22.66
CA GLY A 233 -9.81 -10.76 -23.90
C GLY A 233 -8.78 -10.89 -25.03
N SER A 234 -7.66 -11.59 -24.84
CA SER A 234 -6.70 -11.85 -25.93
C SER A 234 -7.30 -12.76 -27.00
N GLN A 235 -6.92 -12.53 -28.26
CA GLN A 235 -7.20 -13.46 -29.35
C GLN A 235 -6.20 -14.62 -29.27
N VAL A 236 -6.73 -15.84 -29.28
CA VAL A 236 -5.95 -17.09 -29.22
C VAL A 236 -6.39 -18.02 -30.33
N VAL A 237 -5.50 -18.91 -30.78
CA VAL A 237 -5.85 -19.95 -31.77
C VAL A 237 -6.02 -21.28 -31.06
N TYR A 238 -7.15 -21.95 -31.31
CA TYR A 238 -7.40 -23.31 -30.84
C TYR A 238 -8.14 -24.11 -31.93
N ALA A 239 -7.60 -25.28 -32.29
CA ALA A 239 -8.13 -26.14 -33.36
C ALA A 239 -8.37 -25.35 -34.68
N ASP A 240 -7.38 -24.57 -35.08
CA ASP A 240 -7.39 -23.70 -36.28
C ASP A 240 -8.51 -22.64 -36.30
N GLN A 241 -9.15 -22.38 -35.15
CA GLN A 241 -10.16 -21.34 -35.00
C GLN A 241 -9.64 -20.21 -34.11
N ALA A 242 -9.95 -18.98 -34.50
CA ALA A 242 -9.75 -17.81 -33.64
C ALA A 242 -10.77 -17.83 -32.49
N MET A 243 -10.26 -17.76 -31.28
CA MET A 243 -11.01 -17.80 -30.02
C MET A 243 -10.61 -16.60 -29.16
N VAL A 244 -11.40 -16.31 -28.13
CA VAL A 244 -11.08 -15.29 -27.13
C VAL A 244 -10.83 -15.97 -25.78
N TYR A 245 -9.66 -15.73 -25.20
CA TYR A 245 -9.32 -16.22 -23.86
C TYR A 245 -10.02 -15.40 -22.77
N LEU A 246 -10.62 -16.06 -21.78
CA LEU A 246 -11.36 -15.40 -20.70
C LEU A 246 -10.71 -15.59 -19.33
N ALA A 247 -10.35 -16.82 -18.98
CA ALA A 247 -9.82 -17.16 -17.66
C ALA A 247 -9.16 -18.55 -17.68
N THR A 248 -8.49 -18.89 -16.58
CA THR A 248 -8.02 -20.25 -16.29
C THR A 248 -8.65 -20.71 -14.99
N ASP A 249 -9.21 -21.93 -14.97
CA ASP A 249 -9.83 -22.50 -13.78
C ASP A 249 -8.81 -23.10 -12.79
N ARG A 250 -9.29 -23.54 -11.63
CA ARG A 250 -8.43 -24.13 -10.57
C ARG A 250 -7.74 -25.44 -10.97
N LEU A 251 -8.17 -26.08 -12.07
CA LEU A 251 -7.55 -27.31 -12.60
C LEU A 251 -6.61 -27.01 -13.78
N GLU A 252 -6.23 -25.73 -13.94
CA GLU A 252 -5.37 -25.23 -15.01
C GLU A 252 -5.97 -25.46 -16.41
N ARG A 253 -7.31 -25.40 -16.52
CA ARG A 253 -7.99 -25.44 -17.81
C ARG A 253 -8.35 -24.04 -18.27
N HIS A 254 -7.97 -23.69 -19.48
CA HIS A 254 -8.32 -22.42 -20.10
C HIS A 254 -9.79 -22.42 -20.51
N ILE A 255 -10.47 -21.33 -20.20
CA ILE A 255 -11.84 -21.04 -20.62
C ILE A 255 -11.75 -20.05 -21.76
N ILE A 256 -12.19 -20.48 -22.94
CA ILE A 256 -12.15 -19.71 -24.18
C ILE A 256 -13.52 -19.71 -24.85
N VAL A 257 -13.81 -18.68 -25.64
CA VAL A 257 -15.07 -18.56 -26.38
C VAL A 257 -14.85 -18.30 -27.87
N ASN A 258 -15.69 -18.90 -28.69
CA ASN A 258 -15.88 -18.49 -30.08
C ASN A 258 -17.04 -17.48 -30.16
N ASN A 259 -16.77 -16.28 -30.64
CA ASN A 259 -17.76 -15.21 -30.78
C ASN A 259 -18.22 -14.96 -32.23
N ALA A 260 -17.78 -15.77 -33.21
CA ALA A 260 -18.12 -15.60 -34.61
C ALA A 260 -19.62 -15.79 -34.91
N ASN A 261 -20.31 -16.61 -34.12
CA ASN A 261 -21.73 -16.93 -34.31
C ASN A 261 -22.64 -16.10 -33.41
N THR A 262 -23.95 -16.11 -33.68
CA THR A 262 -24.99 -15.45 -32.87
C THR A 262 -25.06 -15.96 -31.43
N LYS A 263 -24.73 -17.25 -31.20
CA LYS A 263 -24.52 -17.86 -29.88
C LYS A 263 -23.04 -18.09 -29.64
N MET A 264 -22.54 -17.69 -28.47
CA MET A 264 -21.16 -17.97 -28.06
C MET A 264 -20.97 -19.45 -27.77
N ALA A 265 -19.98 -20.06 -28.41
CA ALA A 265 -19.54 -21.41 -28.09
C ALA A 265 -18.45 -21.35 -27.02
N TRP A 266 -18.60 -22.15 -25.96
CA TRP A 266 -17.71 -22.17 -24.80
C TRP A 266 -16.86 -23.43 -24.82
N TYR A 267 -15.57 -23.27 -24.53
CA TYR A 267 -14.64 -24.38 -24.42
C TYR A 267 -13.87 -24.26 -23.10
N ARG A 268 -13.63 -25.42 -22.47
CA ARG A 268 -12.80 -25.55 -21.28
C ARG A 268 -11.76 -26.64 -21.55
N ILE A 269 -10.51 -26.24 -21.72
CA ILE A 269 -9.48 -27.09 -22.33
C ILE A 269 -8.18 -27.04 -21.55
N LYS A 270 -7.39 -28.13 -21.60
CA LYS A 270 -6.02 -28.18 -21.07
C LYS A 270 -5.06 -28.33 -22.24
N ALA A 271 -4.70 -27.20 -22.86
CA ALA A 271 -3.83 -27.16 -24.03
C ALA A 271 -3.04 -25.86 -24.04
N SER A 272 -1.83 -25.87 -24.60
CA SER A 272 -1.10 -24.63 -24.85
C SER A 272 -1.82 -23.81 -25.91
N LEU A 273 -2.01 -22.53 -25.62
CA LEU A 273 -2.59 -21.57 -26.56
C LEU A 273 -1.47 -20.75 -27.19
N THR A 274 -1.54 -20.55 -28.50
CA THR A 274 -0.84 -19.46 -29.17
C THR A 274 -1.70 -18.22 -29.07
N ASP A 275 -1.19 -17.18 -28.41
CA ASP A 275 -1.90 -15.92 -28.22
C ASP A 275 -1.15 -14.73 -28.81
N ASP A 276 -1.90 -13.70 -29.15
CA ASP A 276 -1.38 -12.35 -29.25
C ASP A 276 -2.16 -11.46 -28.26
N SER A 277 -1.54 -11.11 -27.15
CA SER A 277 -2.09 -10.15 -26.17
C SER A 277 -1.96 -8.69 -26.67
N LYS A 278 -2.15 -8.47 -27.98
CA LYS A 278 -2.28 -7.17 -28.60
C LYS A 278 -3.75 -6.78 -28.61
N ALA A 279 -4.03 -5.55 -28.21
CA ALA A 279 -5.39 -5.04 -28.22
C ALA A 279 -5.99 -5.00 -29.63
N TRP A 280 -7.28 -5.27 -29.72
CA TRP A 280 -8.03 -5.37 -30.98
C TRP A 280 -9.40 -4.70 -30.83
N GLU A 281 -9.96 -4.26 -31.96
CA GLU A 281 -11.25 -3.58 -31.99
C GLU A 281 -12.39 -4.55 -31.67
N CYS A 282 -13.16 -4.25 -30.62
CA CYS A 282 -14.27 -5.07 -30.18
C CYS A 282 -15.56 -4.23 -30.08
N ASN A 283 -16.51 -4.57 -30.96
CA ASN A 283 -17.85 -3.99 -30.99
C ASN A 283 -18.93 -4.94 -30.42
N ASP A 284 -18.51 -6.10 -29.91
CA ASP A 284 -19.42 -7.11 -29.41
C ASP A 284 -19.69 -6.94 -27.90
N ASN A 285 -20.83 -6.33 -27.56
CA ASN A 285 -21.29 -6.18 -26.17
C ASN A 285 -21.39 -7.52 -25.42
N ARG A 286 -21.53 -8.64 -26.14
CA ARG A 286 -21.52 -9.95 -25.50
C ARG A 286 -20.15 -10.25 -24.89
N LEU A 287 -19.05 -9.86 -25.55
CA LEU A 287 -17.68 -10.13 -25.12
C LEU A 287 -17.19 -9.20 -24.01
N PHE A 288 -17.36 -7.89 -24.14
CA PHE A 288 -16.80 -6.97 -23.13
C PHE A 288 -17.74 -6.70 -21.95
N LEU A 289 -19.02 -7.15 -22.00
CA LEU A 289 -19.98 -7.04 -20.90
C LEU A 289 -20.60 -8.39 -20.49
N LYS A 290 -21.38 -9.05 -21.36
CA LYS A 290 -22.30 -10.14 -20.93
C LYS A 290 -21.59 -11.45 -20.57
N VAL A 291 -20.46 -11.77 -21.20
CA VAL A 291 -19.73 -13.03 -20.98
C VAL A 291 -19.34 -13.22 -19.51
N TRP A 292 -19.14 -12.12 -18.79
CA TRP A 292 -18.71 -12.09 -17.39
C TRP A 292 -19.83 -12.38 -16.39
N ASP A 293 -21.10 -12.36 -16.82
CA ASP A 293 -22.21 -12.84 -15.98
C ASP A 293 -22.34 -14.38 -16.00
N SER A 294 -21.55 -15.06 -16.84
CA SER A 294 -21.63 -16.51 -16.98
C SER A 294 -21.03 -17.23 -15.76
N GLU A 295 -21.70 -18.30 -15.33
CA GLU A 295 -21.19 -19.25 -14.34
C GLU A 295 -19.85 -19.88 -14.76
N HIS A 296 -19.53 -19.93 -16.06
CA HIS A 296 -18.32 -20.57 -16.55
C HIS A 296 -17.03 -19.85 -16.13
N VAL A 297 -17.10 -18.54 -15.86
CA VAL A 297 -15.97 -17.68 -15.47
C VAL A 297 -16.03 -17.21 -14.02
N ASN A 298 -17.12 -17.51 -13.30
CA ASN A 298 -17.25 -17.20 -11.87
C ASN A 298 -16.48 -18.24 -11.02
N ILE A 299 -15.15 -18.14 -11.06
CA ILE A 299 -14.26 -19.03 -10.34
C ILE A 299 -14.07 -18.46 -8.93
N PRO A 300 -14.49 -19.16 -7.86
CA PRO A 300 -14.31 -18.65 -6.52
C PRO A 300 -12.81 -18.47 -6.23
N HIS A 301 -12.41 -17.30 -5.72
CA HIS A 301 -11.07 -17.05 -5.23
C HIS A 301 -11.00 -17.42 -3.74
N SER A 302 -10.02 -18.22 -3.34
CA SER A 302 -9.73 -18.44 -1.91
C SER A 302 -8.85 -17.30 -1.41
N GLU A 303 -9.45 -16.26 -0.83
CA GLU A 303 -8.69 -15.25 -0.08
C GLU A 303 -8.27 -15.85 1.27
N HIS A 304 -7.08 -16.46 1.33
CA HIS A 304 -6.46 -16.78 2.62
C HIS A 304 -5.72 -15.55 3.13
N SER A 305 -6.38 -14.74 3.98
CA SER A 305 -5.69 -13.67 4.69
C SER A 305 -4.81 -14.24 5.79
N ALA A 306 -3.50 -14.06 5.67
CA ALA A 306 -2.54 -14.40 6.72
C ALA A 306 -2.70 -13.52 7.98
N GLN A 307 -3.39 -12.38 7.89
CA GLN A 307 -3.55 -11.41 8.97
C GLN A 307 -4.54 -11.91 10.04
N THR A 308 -5.67 -12.51 9.63
CA THR A 308 -6.75 -12.90 10.55
C THR A 308 -6.30 -13.93 11.60
N PRO A 309 -5.58 -15.01 11.25
CA PRO A 309 -5.06 -15.96 12.23
C PRO A 309 -4.06 -15.33 13.20
N LEU A 310 -3.16 -14.46 12.69
CA LEU A 310 -2.17 -13.77 13.52
C LEU A 310 -2.82 -12.80 14.52
N TYR A 311 -3.80 -12.01 14.06
CA TYR A 311 -4.52 -11.06 14.90
C TYR A 311 -5.32 -11.78 16.01
N GLN A 312 -5.97 -12.90 15.68
CA GLN A 312 -6.63 -13.75 16.68
C GLN A 312 -5.64 -14.35 17.68
N LEU A 313 -4.47 -14.81 17.21
CA LEU A 313 -3.43 -15.37 18.07
C LEU A 313 -2.86 -14.34 19.06
N VAL A 314 -2.66 -13.09 18.63
CA VAL A 314 -2.27 -11.98 19.52
C VAL A 314 -3.29 -11.80 20.66
N LYS A 315 -4.59 -11.82 20.32
CA LYS A 315 -5.68 -11.72 21.31
C LYS A 315 -5.73 -12.92 22.27
N GLN A 316 -5.47 -14.13 21.78
CA GLN A 316 -5.51 -15.35 22.59
C GLN A 316 -4.36 -15.41 23.60
N ILE A 317 -3.15 -15.03 23.20
CA ILE A 317 -2.00 -14.97 24.11
C ILE A 317 -2.30 -13.97 25.23
N LYS A 318 -2.81 -12.79 24.89
CA LYS A 318 -3.24 -11.77 25.86
C LYS A 318 -4.21 -12.30 26.93
N ALA A 319 -5.14 -13.19 26.58
CA ALA A 319 -6.18 -13.69 27.49
C ALA A 319 -5.67 -14.72 28.53
N GLN A 320 -4.46 -15.27 28.35
CA GLN A 320 -3.90 -16.23 29.29
C GLN A 320 -3.29 -15.51 30.50
N LYS A 321 -4.05 -15.44 31.60
CA LYS A 321 -3.61 -14.87 32.88
C LYS A 321 -2.43 -15.63 33.51
N GLU A 322 -2.25 -16.91 33.15
CA GLU A 322 -1.15 -17.76 33.58
C GLU A 322 -0.45 -18.39 32.37
N TYR A 323 0.69 -17.84 32.00
CA TYR A 323 1.51 -18.35 30.90
C TYR A 323 2.32 -19.57 31.35
N SER A 324 1.71 -20.75 31.35
CA SER A 324 2.49 -22.00 31.51
C SER A 324 3.19 -22.36 30.20
N PHE A 325 4.40 -22.96 30.28
CA PHE A 325 5.10 -23.44 29.09
C PHE A 325 4.28 -24.45 28.29
N LYS A 326 3.47 -25.27 28.97
CA LYS A 326 2.57 -26.22 28.31
C LYS A 326 1.48 -25.50 27.51
N ALA A 327 0.85 -24.48 28.09
CA ALA A 327 -0.21 -23.72 27.42
C ALA A 327 0.31 -22.93 26.22
N LEU A 328 1.46 -22.25 26.37
CA LEU A 328 2.11 -21.53 25.26
C LEU A 328 2.55 -22.47 24.15
N ASN A 329 3.11 -23.64 24.50
CA ASN A 329 3.51 -24.64 23.51
C ASN A 329 2.31 -25.14 22.72
N THR A 330 1.22 -25.55 23.39
CA THR A 330 -0.01 -26.00 22.72
C THR A 330 -0.62 -24.92 21.83
N LEU A 331 -0.62 -23.66 22.28
CA LEU A 331 -1.19 -22.54 21.54
C LEU A 331 -0.41 -22.22 20.27
N LEU A 332 0.92 -22.35 20.30
CA LEU A 332 1.80 -22.03 19.17
C LEU A 332 2.07 -23.21 18.24
N THR A 333 1.80 -24.46 18.64
CA THR A 333 1.98 -25.66 17.80
C THR A 333 1.42 -25.54 16.39
N PRO A 334 0.22 -24.94 16.15
CA PRO A 334 -0.32 -24.77 14.80
C PRO A 334 0.43 -23.75 13.93
N TYR A 335 1.41 -23.02 14.48
CA TYR A 335 2.07 -21.88 13.85
C TYR A 335 3.61 -22.07 13.78
N PRO A 336 4.11 -22.97 12.92
CA PRO A 336 5.55 -23.30 12.85
C PRO A 336 6.45 -22.09 12.51
N ASP A 337 5.98 -21.17 11.66
CA ASP A 337 6.74 -19.96 11.30
C ASP A 337 6.88 -18.97 12.47
N VAL A 338 5.88 -18.90 13.35
CA VAL A 338 5.95 -18.14 14.61
C VAL A 338 7.01 -18.77 15.51
N ILE A 339 6.99 -20.10 15.68
CA ILE A 339 7.98 -20.82 16.51
C ILE A 339 9.39 -20.56 16.01
N LYS A 340 9.63 -20.67 14.70
CA LYS A 340 10.95 -20.40 14.11
C LYS A 340 11.41 -18.97 14.38
N SER A 341 10.50 -18.00 14.26
CA SER A 341 10.78 -16.58 14.53
C SER A 341 11.07 -16.31 16.01
N VAL A 342 10.37 -17.00 16.93
CA VAL A 342 10.66 -16.95 18.38
C VAL A 342 12.05 -17.51 18.67
N CYS A 343 12.42 -18.64 18.07
CA CYS A 343 13.75 -19.24 18.26
C CYS A 343 14.90 -18.32 17.84
N ILE A 344 14.69 -17.53 16.78
CA ILE A 344 15.65 -16.51 16.34
C ILE A 344 15.64 -15.31 17.30
N ALA A 345 14.47 -14.84 17.73
CA ALA A 345 14.36 -13.65 18.58
C ALA A 345 15.08 -13.81 19.93
N VAL A 346 15.12 -15.02 20.49
CA VAL A 346 15.76 -15.30 21.78
C VAL A 346 17.29 -15.44 21.71
N GLN A 347 17.91 -15.44 20.51
CA GLN A 347 19.35 -15.71 20.36
C GLN A 347 20.23 -14.78 21.22
N HIS A 348 19.80 -13.54 21.46
CA HIS A 348 20.56 -12.56 22.25
C HIS A 348 20.60 -12.87 23.75
N TYR A 349 19.85 -13.86 24.22
CA TYR A 349 19.77 -14.28 25.61
C TYR A 349 20.77 -15.40 25.97
N ASN A 350 21.43 -16.02 24.99
CA ASN A 350 22.55 -16.92 25.26
C ASN A 350 23.91 -16.27 24.93
N LYS A 351 24.98 -16.81 25.51
CA LYS A 351 26.34 -16.31 25.33
C LYS A 351 26.84 -16.47 23.89
N GLU A 352 26.43 -17.54 23.21
CA GLU A 352 26.88 -17.91 21.86
C GLU A 352 26.15 -17.14 20.74
N ARG A 353 25.08 -16.40 21.08
CA ARG A 353 24.19 -15.69 20.15
C ARG A 353 23.57 -16.58 19.08
N LEU A 354 23.30 -17.84 19.42
CA LEU A 354 22.71 -18.82 18.51
C LEU A 354 21.19 -18.90 18.68
N PRO A 355 20.42 -19.15 17.61
CA PRO A 355 18.99 -19.44 17.72
C PRO A 355 18.73 -20.63 18.63
N ALA A 356 17.58 -20.60 19.32
CA ALA A 356 17.12 -21.77 20.06
C ALA A 356 16.74 -22.92 19.11
N LYS A 357 16.70 -24.15 19.65
CA LYS A 357 16.42 -25.38 18.88
C LYS A 357 14.93 -25.55 18.60
N ASP A 358 14.11 -25.20 19.58
CA ASP A 358 12.66 -25.30 19.54
C ASP A 358 12.02 -24.29 20.51
N LEU A 359 10.70 -24.28 20.58
CA LEU A 359 9.95 -23.39 21.46
C LEU A 359 10.27 -23.64 22.94
N ARG A 360 10.44 -24.89 23.37
CA ARG A 360 10.71 -25.22 24.78
C ARG A 360 12.10 -24.72 25.20
N HIS A 361 13.11 -24.88 24.35
CA HIS A 361 14.43 -24.32 24.55
C HIS A 361 14.35 -22.78 24.61
N SER A 362 13.61 -22.16 23.70
CA SER A 362 13.42 -20.70 23.69
C SER A 362 12.84 -20.18 25.01
N LEU A 363 11.79 -20.84 25.48
CA LEU A 363 11.09 -20.54 26.73
C LEU A 363 12.02 -20.68 27.96
N SER A 364 12.87 -21.72 27.98
CA SER A 364 13.84 -21.93 29.05
C SER A 364 14.96 -20.88 29.08
N MET A 365 15.37 -20.36 27.91
CA MET A 365 16.45 -19.37 27.81
C MET A 365 16.06 -18.00 28.38
N VAL A 366 14.81 -17.59 28.20
CA VAL A 366 14.36 -16.23 28.54
C VAL A 366 13.58 -16.16 29.85
N GLY A 367 13.09 -17.30 30.34
CA GLY A 367 12.29 -17.40 31.56
C GLY A 367 10.82 -16.98 31.38
N TYR A 368 10.01 -17.32 32.39
CA TYR A 368 8.56 -17.10 32.37
C TYR A 368 8.16 -15.62 32.23
N ASP A 369 8.91 -14.72 32.84
CA ASP A 369 8.54 -13.30 32.88
C ASP A 369 8.69 -12.60 31.52
N LYS A 370 9.65 -13.04 30.69
CA LYS A 370 9.97 -12.39 29.40
C LYS A 370 9.38 -13.11 28.20
N ALA A 371 9.17 -14.42 28.31
CA ALA A 371 8.68 -15.25 27.21
C ALA A 371 7.39 -14.70 26.54
N PRO A 372 6.33 -14.32 27.28
CA PRO A 372 5.11 -13.79 26.67
C PRO A 372 5.35 -12.53 25.84
N ALA A 373 6.14 -11.58 26.35
CA ALA A 373 6.44 -10.34 25.65
C ALA A 373 7.26 -10.59 24.38
N ILE A 374 8.20 -11.53 24.40
CA ILE A 374 8.98 -11.89 23.20
C ILE A 374 8.09 -12.55 22.14
N ILE A 375 7.22 -13.48 22.54
CA ILE A 375 6.28 -14.14 21.63
C ILE A 375 5.32 -13.10 21.03
N GLN A 376 4.73 -12.23 21.85
CA GLN A 376 3.88 -11.14 21.37
C GLN A 376 4.63 -10.20 20.43
N GLY A 377 5.88 -9.86 20.74
CA GLY A 377 6.72 -9.02 19.88
C GLY A 377 6.96 -9.65 18.51
N VAL A 378 7.20 -10.97 18.46
CA VAL A 378 7.31 -11.72 17.19
C VAL A 378 6.00 -11.67 16.41
N LEU A 379 4.87 -11.89 17.07
CA LEU A 379 3.56 -11.87 16.43
C LEU A 379 3.19 -10.50 15.89
N PHE A 380 3.40 -9.44 16.67
CA PHE A 380 3.18 -8.08 16.22
C PHE A 380 4.09 -7.71 15.04
N LYS A 381 5.35 -8.14 15.06
CA LYS A 381 6.26 -7.95 13.93
C LYS A 381 5.78 -8.68 12.68
N GLN A 382 5.30 -9.92 12.81
CA GLN A 382 4.71 -10.66 11.69
C GLN A 382 3.41 -10.02 11.20
N LEU A 383 2.57 -9.53 12.12
CA LEU A 383 1.33 -8.84 11.81
C LEU A 383 1.61 -7.57 10.99
N VAL A 384 2.54 -6.70 11.44
CA VAL A 384 3.02 -5.56 10.65
C VAL A 384 3.58 -6.00 9.30
N ASN A 385 4.40 -7.06 9.26
CA ASN A 385 4.99 -7.56 8.01
C ASN A 385 3.99 -8.19 7.02
N SER A 386 2.80 -8.56 7.49
CA SER A 386 1.73 -9.09 6.64
C SER A 386 0.86 -7.99 6.01
N ILE A 387 1.08 -6.73 6.35
CA ILE A 387 0.44 -5.59 5.67
C ILE A 387 1.37 -5.12 4.57
N ALA A 388 0.92 -5.24 3.32
CA ALA A 388 1.69 -4.73 2.19
C ALA A 388 1.53 -3.21 2.07
N HIS A 389 2.65 -2.51 1.94
CA HIS A 389 2.67 -1.07 1.78
C HIS A 389 3.87 -0.63 0.91
N PRO A 390 3.76 0.38 0.02
CA PRO A 390 4.90 0.85 -0.78
C PRO A 390 6.08 1.38 0.05
N LEU A 391 5.82 1.81 1.28
CA LEU A 391 6.84 2.29 2.24
C LEU A 391 7.17 1.24 3.31
N HIS A 392 6.83 -0.03 3.12
CA HIS A 392 6.99 -1.07 4.15
C HIS A 392 8.41 -1.14 4.73
N ALA A 393 9.43 -1.27 3.87
CA ALA A 393 10.83 -1.33 4.31
C ALA A 393 11.26 -0.09 5.11
N PHE A 394 10.77 1.09 4.70
CA PHE A 394 11.00 2.34 5.43
C PHE A 394 10.34 2.32 6.81
N LEU A 395 9.10 1.85 6.91
CA LEU A 395 8.36 1.74 8.18
C LEU A 395 9.02 0.74 9.13
N CYS A 396 9.46 -0.43 8.63
CA CYS A 396 10.23 -1.41 9.38
C CYS A 396 11.55 -0.84 9.92
N THR A 397 12.23 -0.01 9.13
CA THR A 397 13.44 0.68 9.58
C THR A 397 13.13 1.72 10.65
N ARG A 398 12.05 2.50 10.46
CA ARG A 398 11.58 3.54 11.39
C ARG A 398 11.19 2.95 12.74
N ILE A 399 10.41 1.88 12.76
CA ILE A 399 10.00 1.22 14.01
C ILE A 399 11.19 0.57 14.72
N SER A 400 12.12 -0.04 13.97
CA SER A 400 13.35 -0.60 14.54
C SER A 400 14.20 0.47 15.19
N CYS A 401 14.28 1.67 14.59
CA CYS A 401 14.95 2.83 15.18
C CYS A 401 14.31 3.21 16.54
N LEU A 402 12.98 3.35 16.60
CA LEU A 402 12.27 3.68 17.85
C LEU A 402 12.49 2.61 18.94
N ILE A 403 12.44 1.33 18.57
CA ILE A 403 12.67 0.22 19.50
C ILE A 403 14.10 0.21 20.02
N ASN A 404 15.09 0.46 19.16
CA ASN A 404 16.50 0.53 19.56
C ASN A 404 16.76 1.71 20.52
N ILE A 405 16.15 2.87 20.27
CA ILE A 405 16.22 4.02 21.19
C ILE A 405 15.59 3.67 22.53
N LEU A 406 14.40 3.06 22.53
CA LEU A 406 13.69 2.65 23.73
C LEU A 406 14.50 1.64 24.57
N ALA A 407 15.05 0.61 23.93
CA ALA A 407 15.89 -0.38 24.57
C ALA A 407 17.16 0.25 25.19
N LEU A 408 17.73 1.25 24.51
CA LEU A 408 18.85 2.01 25.06
C LEU A 408 18.45 2.87 26.26
N LEU A 409 17.34 3.62 26.17
CA LEU A 409 16.87 4.49 27.26
C LEU A 409 16.74 3.72 28.58
N VAL A 410 16.18 2.51 28.54
CA VAL A 410 15.93 1.70 29.74
C VAL A 410 17.03 0.71 30.08
N LYS A 411 18.14 0.67 29.32
CA LYS A 411 19.18 -0.37 29.39
C LYS A 411 19.74 -0.64 30.78
N HIS A 412 19.92 0.41 31.59
CA HIS A 412 20.48 0.29 32.94
C HIS A 412 19.42 0.08 34.04
N ASN A 413 18.14 -0.01 33.68
CA ASN A 413 17.05 -0.24 34.62
C ASN A 413 16.53 -1.69 34.53
N PRO A 414 16.95 -2.60 35.43
CA PRO A 414 16.57 -4.01 35.37
C PRO A 414 15.09 -4.26 35.67
N ARG A 415 14.38 -3.28 36.23
CA ARG A 415 12.94 -3.39 36.54
C ARG A 415 12.06 -3.17 35.31
N VAL A 416 12.65 -2.72 34.20
CA VAL A 416 11.92 -2.33 33.00
C VAL A 416 12.31 -3.22 31.84
N GLN A 417 11.34 -3.97 31.30
CA GLN A 417 11.54 -4.88 30.18
C GLN A 417 11.23 -4.16 28.86
N SER A 418 12.27 -3.86 28.08
CA SER A 418 12.15 -3.14 26.81
C SER A 418 11.23 -3.86 25.80
N GLU A 419 11.24 -5.19 25.82
CA GLU A 419 10.44 -6.07 24.98
C GLU A 419 8.95 -5.82 25.20
N ARG A 420 8.53 -5.69 26.46
CA ARG A 420 7.14 -5.42 26.82
C ARG A 420 6.69 -4.03 26.37
N ILE A 421 7.54 -3.02 26.56
CA ILE A 421 7.22 -1.65 26.12
C ILE A 421 7.11 -1.58 24.59
N SER A 422 7.98 -2.29 23.87
CA SER A 422 8.01 -2.28 22.41
C SER A 422 6.72 -2.78 21.74
N LEU A 423 5.90 -3.56 22.45
CA LEU A 423 4.61 -4.06 21.95
C LEU A 423 3.67 -2.91 21.58
N SER A 424 3.62 -1.85 22.40
CA SER A 424 2.79 -0.68 22.15
C SER A 424 3.21 0.06 20.88
N LEU A 425 4.51 0.09 20.55
CA LEU A 425 5.01 0.69 19.31
C LEU A 425 4.58 -0.11 18.08
N TYR A 426 4.66 -1.44 18.12
CA TYR A 426 4.20 -2.25 17.00
C TYR A 426 2.68 -2.19 16.82
N ALA A 427 1.91 -2.24 17.90
CA ALA A 427 0.45 -2.08 17.83
C ALA A 427 0.06 -0.72 17.24
N TYR A 428 0.78 0.35 17.60
CA TYR A 428 0.60 1.67 17.04
C TYR A 428 0.92 1.71 15.54
N LEU A 429 2.03 1.10 15.10
CA LEU A 429 2.37 1.03 13.68
C LEU A 429 1.32 0.21 12.89
N TYR A 430 0.87 -0.91 13.45
CA TYR A 430 -0.21 -1.71 12.87
C TYR A 430 -1.47 -0.87 12.68
N TYR A 431 -1.88 -0.11 13.71
CA TYR A 431 -3.00 0.81 13.64
C TYR A 431 -2.84 1.85 12.51
N VAL A 432 -1.67 2.48 12.41
CA VAL A 432 -1.37 3.45 11.35
C VAL A 432 -1.46 2.80 9.96
N LEU A 433 -0.96 1.58 9.81
CA LEU A 433 -1.00 0.83 8.56
C LEU A 433 -2.43 0.47 8.13
N ILE A 434 -3.29 0.06 9.05
CA ILE A 434 -4.67 -0.35 8.71
C ILE A 434 -5.57 0.87 8.45
N HIS A 435 -5.46 1.92 9.25
CA HIS A 435 -6.44 3.02 9.24
C HIS A 435 -5.94 4.29 8.53
N TYR A 436 -4.64 4.44 8.32
CA TYR A 436 -4.04 5.65 7.74
C TYR A 436 -3.08 5.35 6.58
N SER A 437 -3.17 4.16 5.97
CA SER A 437 -2.33 3.71 4.84
C SER A 437 -2.07 4.80 3.79
N PRO A 438 -3.09 5.50 3.25
CA PRO A 438 -2.87 6.53 2.22
C PRO A 438 -2.15 7.79 2.72
N ASN A 439 -2.16 8.03 4.02
CA ASN A 439 -1.58 9.21 4.66
C ASN A 439 -0.10 9.03 5.03
N ILE A 440 0.40 7.79 5.02
CA ILE A 440 1.78 7.50 5.40
C ILE A 440 2.76 8.18 4.41
N SER A 441 3.83 8.76 4.97
CA SER A 441 4.82 9.48 4.19
C SER A 441 6.22 9.31 4.78
N ARG A 442 7.25 9.41 3.93
CA ARG A 442 8.65 9.46 4.39
C ARG A 442 8.97 10.74 5.17
N LYS A 443 8.19 11.80 4.96
CA LYS A 443 8.39 13.08 5.64
C LYS A 443 7.94 12.97 7.08
N ILE A 444 8.77 13.47 7.99
CA ILE A 444 8.39 13.67 9.38
C ILE A 444 7.52 14.92 9.46
N THR A 445 6.41 14.82 10.18
CA THR A 445 5.40 15.87 10.25
C THR A 445 5.34 16.49 11.62
N ILE A 446 6.50 16.84 12.16
CA ILE A 446 6.63 17.61 13.39
C ILE A 446 6.63 19.09 13.02
N ASP A 447 5.72 19.84 13.63
CA ASP A 447 5.61 21.27 13.42
C ASP A 447 6.89 22.00 13.84
N LYS A 448 7.32 22.97 13.02
CA LYS A 448 8.47 23.83 13.35
C LYS A 448 8.21 24.66 14.61
N THR A 449 6.94 24.96 14.88
CA THR A 449 6.48 25.57 16.11
C THR A 449 5.97 24.47 17.04
N PRO A 450 6.75 24.08 18.06
CA PRO A 450 6.35 23.01 18.96
C PRO A 450 5.06 23.36 19.68
N ASN A 451 4.17 22.38 19.82
CA ASN A 451 2.98 22.53 20.63
C ASN A 451 3.42 22.82 22.09
N LYS A 452 2.82 23.85 22.69
CA LYS A 452 3.14 24.26 24.07
C LYS A 452 2.50 23.37 25.12
N SER A 453 1.44 22.63 24.78
CA SER A 453 0.67 21.82 25.72
C SER A 453 0.89 20.31 25.58
N LEU A 454 1.01 19.80 24.36
CA LEU A 454 1.14 18.36 24.07
C LEU A 454 2.50 18.02 23.45
N ASP A 455 2.92 16.79 23.65
CA ASP A 455 4.10 16.24 22.98
C ASP A 455 3.78 15.88 21.51
N THR A 456 4.84 15.65 20.74
CA THR A 456 4.74 15.16 19.36
C THR A 456 4.07 13.79 19.33
N PRO A 457 3.04 13.56 18.49
CA PRO A 457 2.43 12.25 18.39
C PRO A 457 3.33 11.25 17.66
N PHE A 458 3.28 9.96 18.00
CA PHE A 458 4.07 8.95 17.31
C PHE A 458 3.76 8.87 15.80
N SER A 459 2.53 9.19 15.42
CA SER A 459 2.09 9.25 14.01
C SER A 459 2.94 10.19 13.17
N ALA A 460 3.49 11.26 13.77
CA ALA A 460 4.31 12.23 13.04
C ALA A 460 5.64 11.65 12.54
N PHE A 461 6.19 10.65 13.24
CA PHE A 461 7.40 9.94 12.79
C PHE A 461 7.13 8.97 11.63
N PHE A 462 5.86 8.64 11.38
CA PHE A 462 5.38 7.88 10.22
C PHE A 462 4.76 8.79 9.14
N GLY A 463 4.87 10.11 9.31
CA GLY A 463 4.40 11.11 8.36
C GLY A 463 2.89 11.35 8.35
N VAL A 464 2.20 10.97 9.42
CA VAL A 464 0.75 11.15 9.59
C VAL A 464 0.47 12.28 10.58
N ASN A 465 -0.10 13.37 10.07
CA ASN A 465 -0.33 14.62 10.82
C ASN A 465 -1.35 14.49 11.95
N LYS A 466 -2.42 13.73 11.72
CA LYS A 466 -3.58 13.64 12.62
C LYS A 466 -4.13 12.23 12.59
N ILE A 467 -4.49 11.73 13.77
CA ILE A 467 -5.17 10.47 13.98
C ILE A 467 -6.38 10.69 14.88
N ASP A 468 -7.35 9.79 14.78
CA ASP A 468 -8.51 9.72 15.66
C ASP A 468 -8.08 9.06 16.97
N ALA A 469 -7.95 9.88 18.02
CA ALA A 469 -7.50 9.43 19.34
C ALA A 469 -8.49 8.47 20.04
N PRO A 470 -9.82 8.71 20.03
CA PRO A 470 -10.80 7.71 20.47
C PRO A 470 -10.67 6.36 19.79
N HIS A 471 -10.50 6.34 18.45
CA HIS A 471 -10.36 5.11 17.70
C HIS A 471 -9.03 4.38 18.02
N LEU A 472 -7.92 5.14 18.13
CA LEU A 472 -6.63 4.60 18.59
C LEU A 472 -6.76 3.97 19.98
N ASN A 473 -7.43 4.65 20.92
CA ASN A 473 -7.66 4.13 22.27
C ASN A 473 -8.36 2.78 22.24
N ASN A 474 -9.43 2.66 21.45
CA ASN A 474 -10.19 1.41 21.33
C ASN A 474 -9.34 0.28 20.76
N GLU A 475 -8.63 0.52 19.66
CA GLU A 475 -7.77 -0.46 19.00
C GLU A 475 -6.60 -0.93 19.88
N LEU A 476 -5.89 0.00 20.53
CA LEU A 476 -4.79 -0.36 21.43
C LEU A 476 -5.29 -1.11 22.66
N ASN A 477 -6.44 -0.74 23.22
CA ASN A 477 -7.06 -1.50 24.31
C ASN A 477 -7.50 -2.89 23.83
N GLU A 478 -8.04 -3.02 22.62
CA GLU A 478 -8.42 -4.31 22.06
C GLU A 478 -7.21 -5.23 21.86
N LEU A 479 -6.08 -4.70 21.38
CA LEU A 479 -4.85 -5.46 21.14
C LEU A 479 -4.04 -5.74 22.41
N LEU A 480 -3.99 -4.80 23.36
CA LEU A 480 -3.06 -4.81 24.49
C LEU A 480 -3.74 -4.68 25.88
N SER A 481 -5.08 -4.68 25.98
CA SER A 481 -5.88 -4.42 27.22
C SER A 481 -5.17 -4.78 28.53
N GLY A 482 -5.08 -3.80 29.42
CA GLY A 482 -4.47 -3.94 30.73
C GLY A 482 -2.95 -3.82 30.73
N ASP A 483 -2.29 -3.68 29.57
CA ASP A 483 -0.86 -3.35 29.54
C ASP A 483 -0.64 -1.89 29.98
N PRO A 484 0.01 -1.64 31.14
CA PRO A 484 0.23 -0.29 31.65
C PRO A 484 1.03 0.59 30.69
N TRP A 485 1.88 -0.01 29.84
CA TRP A 485 2.66 0.72 28.84
C TRP A 485 1.82 1.24 27.69
N ALA A 486 0.80 0.49 27.27
CA ALA A 486 -0.16 0.95 26.27
C ALA A 486 -0.99 2.13 26.81
N SER A 487 -1.51 2.04 28.04
CA SER A 487 -2.20 3.16 28.68
C SER A 487 -1.30 4.38 28.87
N ALA A 488 -0.03 4.17 29.26
CA ALA A 488 0.94 5.25 29.37
C ALA A 488 1.27 5.90 28.02
N LEU A 489 1.30 5.13 26.93
CA LEU A 489 1.49 5.65 25.58
C LEU A 489 0.32 6.56 25.21
N LEU A 490 -0.92 6.08 25.40
CA LEU A 490 -2.13 6.85 25.10
C LEU A 490 -2.19 8.15 25.92
N ASN A 491 -1.80 8.10 27.19
CA ASN A 491 -1.66 9.29 28.02
C ASN A 491 -0.61 10.26 27.47
N ALA A 492 0.53 9.77 26.98
CA ALA A 492 1.56 10.59 26.35
C ALA A 492 1.17 11.16 24.98
N GLU A 493 0.10 10.67 24.36
CA GLU A 493 -0.50 11.23 23.14
C GLU A 493 -1.55 12.31 23.46
N GLN A 494 -2.22 12.24 24.62
CA GLN A 494 -3.46 12.99 24.89
C GLN A 494 -3.35 13.99 26.04
N LEU A 495 -2.53 13.71 27.04
CA LEU A 495 -2.44 14.53 28.26
C LEU A 495 -1.35 15.59 28.14
N PRO A 496 -1.59 16.79 28.71
CA PRO A 496 -0.54 17.78 28.86
C PRO A 496 0.63 17.28 29.68
N LYS A 497 1.85 17.77 29.36
CA LYS A 497 3.10 17.37 30.02
C LYS A 497 3.00 17.27 31.55
N LYS A 498 2.38 18.26 32.22
CA LYS A 498 2.30 18.34 33.69
C LYS A 498 1.51 17.19 34.32
N GLN A 499 0.67 16.51 33.54
CA GLN A 499 -0.18 15.40 33.99
C GLN A 499 0.43 14.02 33.65
N LEU A 500 1.58 13.97 32.98
CA LEU A 500 2.25 12.71 32.65
C LEU A 500 2.91 12.11 33.88
N ASN A 501 2.49 10.88 34.20
CA ASN A 501 3.20 10.03 35.15
C ASN A 501 4.54 9.56 34.57
N ASP A 502 5.32 8.85 35.38
CA ASP A 502 6.67 8.42 35.02
C ASP A 502 6.74 7.58 33.73
N ALA A 503 5.78 6.67 33.53
CA ALA A 503 5.70 5.86 32.32
C ALA A 503 5.36 6.70 31.08
N GLY A 504 4.46 7.68 31.22
CA GLY A 504 4.14 8.65 30.15
C GLY A 504 5.33 9.56 29.83
N GLN A 505 6.12 9.94 30.83
CA GLN A 505 7.35 10.72 30.64
C GLN A 505 8.44 9.92 29.91
N LEU A 506 8.53 8.60 30.12
CA LEU A 506 9.43 7.74 29.34
C LEU A 506 9.04 7.74 27.85
N TRP A 507 7.75 7.66 27.53
CA TRP A 507 7.27 7.78 26.14
C TRP A 507 7.60 9.15 25.54
N ALA A 508 7.47 10.23 26.32
CA ALA A 508 7.87 11.56 25.89
C ALA A 508 9.39 11.66 25.66
N ALA A 509 10.22 11.08 26.54
CA ALA A 509 11.66 11.03 26.34
C ALA A 509 12.05 10.26 25.07
N LEU A 510 11.38 9.14 24.77
CA LEU A 510 11.57 8.41 23.51
C LEU A 510 11.30 9.30 22.29
N LYS A 511 10.18 10.04 22.29
CA LYS A 511 9.83 10.96 21.21
C LYS A 511 10.87 12.08 21.04
N VAL A 512 11.39 12.62 22.14
CA VAL A 512 12.46 13.63 22.13
C VAL A 512 13.74 13.09 21.50
N VAL A 513 14.19 11.89 21.89
CA VAL A 513 15.40 11.29 21.31
C VAL A 513 15.18 10.93 19.83
N ALA A 514 14.00 10.42 19.48
CA ALA A 514 13.62 10.18 18.09
C ALA A 514 13.64 11.47 17.25
N GLN A 515 13.15 12.59 17.78
CA GLN A 515 13.24 13.90 17.13
C GLN A 515 14.70 14.31 16.89
N ARG A 516 15.60 14.16 17.87
CA ARG A 516 17.03 14.50 17.71
C ARG A 516 17.70 13.74 16.57
N ILE A 517 17.34 12.46 16.38
CA ILE A 517 17.93 11.61 15.34
C ILE A 517 17.29 11.88 13.98
N LEU A 518 15.96 11.92 13.94
CA LEU A 518 15.19 11.91 12.70
C LEU A 518 14.99 13.34 12.15
N GLN A 519 15.05 14.36 13.00
CA GLN A 519 14.94 15.77 12.63
C GLN A 519 15.94 16.64 13.42
N PRO A 520 17.26 16.44 13.22
CA PRO A 520 18.30 17.07 14.03
C PRO A 520 18.31 18.60 13.98
N ASN A 521 17.77 19.19 12.92
CA ASN A 521 17.71 20.65 12.74
C ASN A 521 16.58 21.31 13.54
N LEU A 522 15.68 20.55 14.18
CA LEU A 522 14.61 21.11 14.99
C LEU A 522 15.07 21.18 16.46
N PRO A 523 15.29 22.40 17.01
CA PRO A 523 15.77 22.54 18.37
C PRO A 523 14.78 21.97 19.38
N LEU A 524 15.31 21.40 20.45
CA LEU A 524 14.50 20.98 21.58
C LEU A 524 14.04 22.19 22.38
N THR A 525 12.81 22.13 22.87
CA THR A 525 12.33 23.07 23.87
C THR A 525 12.98 22.79 25.24
N ALA A 526 13.03 23.79 26.12
CA ALA A 526 13.55 23.63 27.47
C ALA A 526 12.86 22.49 28.25
N TRP A 527 11.57 22.30 28.00
CA TRP A 527 10.80 21.26 28.67
C TRP A 527 11.14 19.85 28.15
N GLN A 528 11.41 19.70 26.84
CA GLN A 528 11.82 18.43 26.23
C GLN A 528 13.19 18.01 26.78
N GLN A 529 14.11 18.98 26.90
CA GLN A 529 15.42 18.75 27.52
C GLN A 529 15.27 18.31 28.98
N GLN A 530 14.38 18.95 29.74
CA GLN A 530 14.11 18.60 31.13
C GLN A 530 13.57 17.17 31.28
N ILE A 531 12.58 16.75 30.46
CA ILE A 531 12.06 15.37 30.52
C ILE A 531 13.16 14.37 30.20
N LEU A 532 13.95 14.64 29.14
CA LEU A 532 15.04 13.76 28.75
C LEU A 532 16.00 13.56 29.92
N ASN A 533 16.48 14.63 30.54
CA ASN A 533 17.43 14.55 31.65
C ASN A 533 16.85 13.80 32.87
N GLN A 534 15.58 14.05 33.20
CA GLN A 534 14.88 13.35 34.28
C GLN A 534 14.79 11.84 34.02
N GLN A 535 14.41 11.44 32.81
CA GLN A 535 14.27 10.03 32.45
C GLN A 535 15.64 9.34 32.32
N LEU A 536 16.67 10.01 31.81
CA LEU A 536 18.04 9.48 31.79
C LEU A 536 18.54 9.15 33.20
N SER A 537 18.44 10.12 34.12
CA SER A 537 18.82 9.92 35.53
C SER A 537 18.04 8.76 36.16
N ARG A 538 16.71 8.73 35.97
CA ARG A 538 15.83 7.68 36.50
C ARG A 538 16.18 6.29 35.99
N HIS A 539 16.60 6.18 34.74
CA HIS A 539 16.97 4.90 34.14
C HIS A 539 18.45 4.54 34.32
N GLY A 540 19.18 5.27 35.16
CA GLY A 540 20.53 4.90 35.60
C GLY A 540 21.66 5.44 34.72
N TRP A 541 21.39 6.42 33.86
CA TRP A 541 22.43 7.12 33.11
C TRP A 541 23.10 8.18 33.98
N GLN A 542 24.44 8.23 33.94
CA GLN A 542 25.24 9.19 34.72
C GLN A 542 25.17 10.60 34.14
N SER A 543 25.18 10.72 32.81
CA SER A 543 25.06 11.99 32.11
C SER A 543 24.37 11.84 30.75
N GLU A 544 23.90 12.95 30.20
CA GLU A 544 23.41 12.99 28.82
C GLU A 544 24.53 12.70 27.80
N ALA A 545 25.77 13.06 28.13
CA ALA A 545 26.92 12.80 27.26
C ALA A 545 27.16 11.28 27.09
N ASP A 546 27.10 10.52 28.18
CA ASP A 546 27.28 9.05 28.16
C ASP A 546 26.16 8.37 27.37
N PHE A 547 24.92 8.85 27.54
CA PHE A 547 23.79 8.40 26.76
C PHE A 547 23.98 8.70 25.27
N ASN A 548 24.36 9.93 24.92
CA ASN A 548 24.57 10.34 23.53
C ASN A 548 25.71 9.52 22.86
N GLN A 549 26.78 9.19 23.58
CA GLN A 549 27.84 8.32 23.07
C GLN A 549 27.32 6.91 22.78
N SER A 550 26.49 6.36 23.66
CA SER A 550 25.86 5.05 23.45
C SER A 550 24.82 5.07 22.31
N LEU A 551 24.10 6.19 22.16
CA LEU A 551 23.15 6.42 21.08
C LEU A 551 23.85 6.43 19.71
N LEU A 552 25.01 7.09 19.62
CA LEU A 552 25.82 7.11 18.39
C LEU A 552 26.27 5.69 17.98
N ARG A 553 26.59 4.82 18.95
CA ARG A 553 27.00 3.43 18.68
C ARG A 553 25.88 2.58 18.09
N LEU A 554 24.62 2.99 18.18
CA LEU A 554 23.51 2.30 17.50
C LEU A 554 23.52 2.53 15.97
N GLY A 555 24.30 3.48 15.45
CA GLY A 555 24.40 3.73 14.01
C GLY A 555 23.08 4.18 13.37
N LEU A 556 22.17 4.73 14.17
CA LEU A 556 20.84 5.17 13.71
C LEU A 556 21.00 6.40 12.83
N HIS A 557 20.38 6.36 11.66
CA HIS A 557 20.39 7.48 10.72
C HIS A 557 18.99 7.67 10.14
N ASN A 558 18.71 8.90 9.69
CA ASN A 558 17.48 9.18 9.00
C ASN A 558 17.57 8.68 7.56
N SER A 559 17.07 7.48 7.30
CA SER A 559 17.00 6.87 5.96
C SER A 559 15.81 7.44 5.16
N ILE A 560 15.84 8.72 4.80
CA ILE A 560 14.83 9.34 3.91
C ILE A 560 15.22 9.18 2.43
#